data_AF-A0A525VNW1-F1
#
_entry.id   AF-A0A525VNW1-F1
#
_cell.length_a   1.000
_cell.length_b   1.000
_cell.length_c   1.000
_cell.angle_alpha   90.00
_cell.angle_beta   90.00
_cell.angle_gamma   90.00
#
_symmetry.space_group_name_H-M   'P 1'
#
loop_
_entity.id
_entity.type
_entity.pdbx_description
1 polymer ?
#
loop_
_entity_poly.entity_id
_entity_poly.type
_entity_poly.pdbx_seq_one_letter_code
_entity_poly.pdbx_strand_id
1 'polypeptide(L)'
;MAQLGSRLFFLVMDAGTTSTIEDMMKSHSDPQSYGDKVKLCQKEVGGFVGNLFTQFGGVRGVHWNAQGDPKEVLERIAQCASLLAVMRTPIPKDESMTPQPEMPLRANSVLYNLARGRALVYGRTQLSVEDLRMVVRVAVSSIPQEPRKVFLALAKNGGQPLTVKQIENTGVGSRHTAERGMKALDRLGVMKFVSEGTGKAAHLSIRPEWAWCMAPDFRALLLEGTTWQESGDES
;
A
#
# COMPACT_ATOMS: atom_id res chain seq x y z
N MET A 1 -20.43 -15.14 -10.70
CA MET A 1 -19.42 -14.37 -11.47
C MET A 1 -18.14 -14.35 -10.66
N ALA A 2 -17.05 -14.93 -11.16
CA ALA A 2 -15.79 -14.98 -10.44
C ALA A 2 -15.23 -13.56 -10.30
N GLN A 3 -15.15 -13.07 -9.07
CA GLN A 3 -14.65 -11.75 -8.72
C GLN A 3 -13.14 -11.72 -9.00
N LEU A 4 -12.74 -11.31 -10.20
CA LEU A 4 -11.35 -11.06 -10.62
C LEU A 4 -10.72 -9.86 -9.86
N GLY A 5 -11.32 -9.40 -8.77
CA GLY A 5 -11.04 -8.14 -8.09
C GLY A 5 -9.97 -8.17 -7.02
N SER A 6 -9.31 -9.30 -6.71
CA SER A 6 -8.38 -9.36 -5.58
C SER A 6 -6.92 -9.65 -5.93
N ARG A 7 -6.58 -9.92 -7.20
CA ARG A 7 -5.25 -10.45 -7.57
C ARG A 7 -4.18 -9.41 -7.88
N LEU A 8 -4.58 -8.19 -8.20
CA LEU A 8 -3.67 -7.12 -8.57
C LEU A 8 -3.13 -6.43 -7.31
N PHE A 9 -1.85 -6.08 -7.36
CA PHE A 9 -1.17 -5.28 -6.37
C PHE A 9 -0.82 -3.95 -7.02
N PHE A 10 -1.06 -2.88 -6.29
CA PHE A 10 -0.87 -1.52 -6.78
C PHE A 10 0.26 -0.88 -5.99
N LEU A 11 1.06 -0.08 -6.69
CA LEU A 11 1.96 0.89 -6.09
C LEU A 11 1.45 2.25 -6.51
N VAL A 12 0.91 3.02 -5.55
CA VAL A 12 0.59 4.41 -5.81
C VAL A 12 1.92 5.15 -5.94
N MET A 13 2.13 5.79 -7.08
CA MET A 13 3.31 6.60 -7.34
C MET A 13 3.14 7.96 -6.65
N ASP A 14 4.25 8.59 -6.30
CA ASP A 14 4.26 9.99 -5.88
C ASP A 14 3.56 10.83 -6.95
N ALA A 15 2.71 11.75 -6.53
CA ALA A 15 2.15 12.77 -7.39
C ALA A 15 3.35 13.53 -7.97
N GLY A 16 3.61 13.31 -9.25
CA GLY A 16 4.48 14.20 -10.00
C GLY A 16 3.95 15.62 -9.85
N THR A 17 4.84 16.61 -9.93
CA THR A 17 4.42 18.00 -10.08
C THR A 17 3.41 18.09 -11.22
N THR A 18 2.27 18.75 -10.99
CA THR A 18 1.31 19.07 -12.05
C THR A 18 2.08 19.66 -13.23
N SER A 19 1.88 19.10 -14.42
CA SER A 19 2.58 19.55 -15.63
C SER A 19 2.41 21.05 -15.78
N THR A 20 3.51 21.79 -15.71
CA THR A 20 3.48 23.25 -15.83
C THR A 20 3.30 23.65 -17.29
N ILE A 21 2.89 24.90 -17.55
CA ILE A 21 2.86 25.45 -18.91
C ILE A 21 4.25 25.33 -19.55
N GLU A 22 5.32 25.51 -18.76
CA GLU A 22 6.70 25.35 -19.23
C GLU A 22 7.01 23.91 -19.65
N ASP A 23 6.52 22.90 -18.91
CA ASP A 23 6.68 21.49 -19.29
C ASP A 23 5.93 21.17 -20.60
N MET A 24 4.75 21.75 -20.78
CA MET A 24 3.99 21.61 -22.03
C MET A 24 4.73 22.27 -23.20
N MET A 25 5.28 23.47 -23.00
CA MET A 25 6.09 24.15 -24.02
C MET A 25 7.38 23.38 -24.34
N LYS A 26 8.06 22.86 -23.33
CA LYS A 26 9.23 21.98 -23.50
C LYS A 26 8.87 20.73 -24.27
N SER A 27 7.69 20.13 -24.05
CA SER A 27 7.27 18.93 -24.79
C SER A 27 7.19 19.12 -26.31
N HIS A 28 6.91 20.34 -26.78
CA HIS A 28 6.91 20.70 -28.21
C HIS A 28 8.28 21.15 -28.74
N SER A 29 9.15 21.61 -27.86
CA SER A 29 10.46 22.18 -28.20
C SER A 29 11.60 21.19 -28.02
N ASP A 30 11.36 20.08 -27.32
CA ASP A 30 12.34 19.04 -27.05
C ASP A 30 12.67 18.28 -28.34
N PRO A 31 13.96 18.22 -28.73
CA PRO A 31 14.37 17.46 -29.91
C PRO A 31 14.12 15.95 -29.78
N GLN A 32 13.95 15.42 -28.56
CA GLN A 32 13.56 14.03 -28.33
C GLN A 32 12.06 13.92 -28.08
N SER A 33 11.39 13.16 -28.95
CA SER A 33 9.98 12.86 -28.75
C SER A 33 9.77 12.04 -27.48
N TYR A 34 8.56 12.11 -26.92
CA TYR A 34 8.15 11.22 -25.82
C TYR A 34 8.42 9.74 -26.14
N GLY A 35 8.15 9.33 -27.38
CA GLY A 35 8.41 7.97 -27.85
C GLY A 35 9.89 7.58 -27.79
N ASP A 36 10.80 8.49 -28.09
CA ASP A 36 12.24 8.24 -28.03
C ASP A 36 12.72 8.11 -26.58
N LYS A 37 12.18 8.95 -25.69
CA LYS A 37 12.43 8.84 -24.23
C LYS A 37 11.94 7.51 -23.66
N VAL A 38 10.75 7.05 -24.08
CA VAL A 38 10.22 5.74 -23.68
C VAL A 38 11.12 4.61 -24.18
N LYS A 39 11.55 4.66 -25.46
CA LYS A 39 12.46 3.65 -26.02
C LYS A 39 13.81 3.63 -25.30
N LEU A 40 14.35 4.80 -24.99
CA LEU A 40 15.59 4.91 -24.22
C LEU A 40 15.44 4.27 -22.83
N CYS A 41 14.37 4.62 -22.11
CA CYS A 41 14.08 4.03 -20.80
C CYS A 41 13.93 2.50 -20.88
N GLN A 42 13.16 2.00 -21.85
CA GLN A 42 13.00 0.55 -22.07
C GLN A 42 14.33 -0.14 -22.37
N LYS A 43 15.21 0.49 -23.15
CA LYS A 43 16.54 -0.04 -23.46
C LYS A 43 17.40 -0.13 -22.20
N GLU A 44 17.50 0.94 -21.42
CA GLU A 44 18.32 0.99 -20.21
C GLU A 44 17.80 0.01 -19.14
N VAL A 45 16.49 0.01 -18.89
CA VAL A 45 15.86 -0.92 -17.94
C VAL A 45 16.00 -2.37 -18.43
N GLY A 46 15.80 -2.62 -19.73
CA GLY A 46 15.96 -3.94 -20.33
C GLY A 46 17.39 -4.47 -20.19
N GLY A 47 18.39 -3.62 -20.44
CA GLY A 47 19.79 -3.95 -20.24
C GLY A 47 20.11 -4.26 -18.77
N PHE A 48 19.61 -3.44 -17.85
CA PHE A 48 19.75 -3.67 -16.41
C PHE A 48 19.14 -5.02 -15.98
N VAL A 49 17.88 -5.30 -16.36
CA VAL A 49 17.19 -6.55 -16.02
C VAL A 49 17.86 -7.76 -16.67
N GLY A 50 18.34 -7.63 -17.91
CA GLY A 50 19.10 -8.68 -18.60
C GLY A 50 20.41 -9.01 -17.90
N ASN A 51 21.15 -7.99 -17.45
CA ASN A 51 22.37 -8.16 -16.67
C ASN A 51 22.07 -8.85 -15.33
N LEU A 52 21.03 -8.40 -14.62
CA LEU A 52 20.58 -9.00 -13.37
C LEU A 52 20.24 -10.49 -13.55
N PHE A 53 19.50 -10.81 -14.62
CA PHE A 53 19.13 -12.18 -14.94
C PHE A 53 20.36 -13.07 -15.20
N THR A 54 21.33 -12.54 -15.93
CA THR A 54 22.58 -13.26 -16.25
C THR A 54 23.46 -13.44 -15.01
N GLN A 55 23.56 -12.40 -14.18
CA GLN A 55 24.31 -12.41 -12.92
C GLN A 55 23.85 -13.53 -11.98
N PHE A 56 22.55 -13.80 -11.92
CA PHE A 56 21.98 -14.84 -11.08
C PHE A 56 21.75 -16.18 -11.79
N GLY A 57 22.43 -16.44 -12.92
CA GLY A 57 22.41 -17.74 -13.59
C GLY A 57 21.11 -18.07 -14.34
N GLY A 58 20.30 -17.06 -14.65
CA GLY A 58 19.10 -17.18 -15.48
C GLY A 58 17.93 -17.91 -14.81
N VAL A 59 17.14 -18.64 -15.62
CA VAL A 59 15.93 -19.32 -15.14
C VAL A 59 16.30 -20.31 -14.04
N ARG A 60 15.74 -20.12 -12.84
CA ARG A 60 15.99 -20.96 -11.65
C ARG A 60 17.45 -20.97 -11.17
N GLY A 61 18.29 -20.01 -11.60
CA GLY A 61 19.69 -19.92 -11.16
C GLY A 61 19.90 -19.29 -9.78
N VAL A 62 18.86 -18.65 -9.21
CA VAL A 62 18.94 -18.00 -7.89
C VAL A 62 19.00 -19.04 -6.78
N HIS A 63 20.16 -19.13 -6.11
CA HIS A 63 20.32 -19.85 -4.84
C HIS A 63 19.94 -18.91 -3.67
N TRP A 64 18.71 -19.03 -3.19
CA TRP A 64 18.18 -18.18 -2.12
C TRP A 64 18.50 -18.73 -0.73
N ASN A 65 19.03 -17.91 0.17
CA ASN A 65 19.29 -18.28 1.56
C ASN A 65 18.04 -18.07 2.44
N ALA A 66 17.02 -18.92 2.25
CA ALA A 66 15.74 -18.80 2.96
C ALA A 66 15.89 -18.95 4.48
N GLN A 67 16.81 -19.80 4.93
CA GLN A 67 17.06 -20.05 6.35
C GLN A 67 17.71 -18.86 7.05
N GLY A 68 18.40 -18.00 6.29
CA GLY A 68 18.97 -16.76 6.80
C GLY A 68 17.97 -15.61 6.91
N ASP A 69 16.81 -15.68 6.25
CA ASP A 69 15.89 -14.54 6.22
C ASP A 69 15.47 -14.12 7.65
N PRO A 70 15.64 -12.85 8.04
CA PRO A 70 15.35 -12.43 9.41
C PRO A 70 13.88 -12.66 9.77
N LYS A 71 13.63 -13.27 10.93
CA LYS A 71 12.27 -13.59 11.40
C LYS A 71 11.37 -12.35 11.46
N GLU A 72 11.91 -11.21 11.89
CA GLU A 72 11.18 -9.94 11.95
C GLU A 72 10.71 -9.45 10.58
N VAL A 73 11.50 -9.68 9.53
CA VAL A 73 11.15 -9.30 8.15
C VAL A 73 10.05 -10.21 7.63
N LEU A 74 10.17 -11.52 7.86
CA LEU A 74 9.14 -12.50 7.48
C LEU A 74 7.81 -12.24 8.22
N GLU A 75 7.89 -11.94 9.51
CA GLU A 75 6.72 -11.59 10.32
C GLU A 75 6.04 -10.33 9.79
N ARG A 76 6.81 -9.29 9.47
CA ARG A 76 6.24 -8.05 8.93
C ARG A 76 5.58 -8.25 7.57
N ILE A 77 6.16 -9.08 6.69
CA ILE A 77 5.54 -9.45 5.40
C ILE A 77 4.20 -10.16 5.64
N ALA A 78 4.16 -11.11 6.57
CA ALA A 78 2.94 -11.83 6.92
C ALA A 78 1.87 -10.92 7.54
N GLN A 79 2.27 -10.00 8.42
CA GLN A 79 1.39 -8.97 8.98
C GLN A 79 0.80 -8.07 7.89
N CYS A 80 1.60 -7.59 6.94
CA CYS A 80 1.12 -6.81 5.79
C CYS A 80 0.14 -7.61 4.92
N ALA A 81 0.40 -8.90 4.69
CA ALA A 81 -0.50 -9.77 3.95
C ALA A 81 -1.86 -9.95 4.65
N SER A 82 -1.85 -10.13 5.97
CA SER A 82 -3.06 -10.23 6.80
C SER A 82 -3.86 -8.93 6.80
N LEU A 83 -3.19 -7.78 6.95
CA LEU A 83 -3.83 -6.47 6.89
C LEU A 83 -4.49 -6.25 5.53
N LEU A 84 -3.76 -6.50 4.44
CA LEU A 84 -4.29 -6.34 3.09
C LEU A 84 -5.45 -7.29 2.82
N ALA A 85 -5.37 -8.54 3.29
CA ALA A 85 -6.44 -9.52 3.12
C ALA A 85 -7.77 -9.03 3.70
N VAL A 86 -7.74 -8.43 4.89
CA VAL A 86 -8.93 -7.87 5.55
C VAL A 86 -9.36 -6.56 4.90
N MET A 87 -8.45 -5.61 4.73
CA MET A 87 -8.77 -4.24 4.30
C MET A 87 -9.29 -4.13 2.86
N ARG A 88 -9.02 -5.14 2.00
CA ARG A 88 -9.59 -5.20 0.64
C ARG A 88 -10.91 -5.95 0.55
N THR A 89 -11.40 -6.49 1.65
CA THR A 89 -12.63 -7.30 1.66
C THR A 89 -13.81 -6.40 1.31
N PRO A 90 -14.57 -6.71 0.24
CA PRO A 90 -15.79 -5.99 -0.06
C PRO A 90 -16.78 -6.17 1.09
N ILE A 91 -17.40 -5.06 1.51
CA ILE A 91 -18.36 -5.10 2.60
C ILE A 91 -19.74 -5.43 1.99
N PRO A 92 -20.40 -6.51 2.44
CA PRO A 92 -21.73 -6.85 1.96
C PRO A 92 -22.74 -5.74 2.24
N LYS A 93 -23.63 -5.48 1.27
CA LYS A 93 -24.75 -4.54 1.45
C LYS A 93 -25.74 -5.03 2.50
N ASP A 94 -25.90 -6.34 2.61
CA ASP A 94 -26.67 -6.97 3.67
C ASP A 94 -25.91 -6.88 5.00
N GLU A 95 -26.51 -6.25 5.99
CA GLU A 95 -25.91 -6.09 7.32
C GLU A 95 -25.83 -7.40 8.10
N SER A 96 -26.68 -8.38 7.78
CA SER A 96 -26.66 -9.71 8.40
C SER A 96 -25.47 -10.56 7.94
N MET A 97 -24.88 -10.23 6.78
CA MET A 97 -23.73 -10.93 6.25
C MET A 97 -22.42 -10.39 6.84
N THR A 98 -21.55 -11.31 7.24
CA THR A 98 -20.19 -10.99 7.66
C THR A 98 -19.28 -10.84 6.44
N PRO A 99 -18.42 -9.81 6.39
CA PRO A 99 -17.36 -9.73 5.39
C PRO A 99 -16.51 -11.01 5.44
N GLN A 100 -16.14 -11.55 4.27
CA GLN A 100 -15.36 -12.77 4.15
C GLN A 100 -14.00 -12.45 3.52
N PRO A 101 -12.96 -12.16 4.34
CA PRO A 101 -11.62 -11.91 3.83
C PRO A 101 -11.08 -13.12 3.08
N GLU A 102 -10.31 -12.87 2.02
CA GLU A 102 -9.56 -13.95 1.39
C GLU A 102 -8.42 -14.44 2.29
N MET A 103 -7.94 -15.67 2.07
CA MET A 103 -6.80 -16.18 2.81
C MET A 103 -5.52 -15.36 2.52
N PRO A 104 -4.77 -14.95 3.55
CA PRO A 104 -3.60 -14.08 3.38
C PRO A 104 -2.41 -14.78 2.70
N LEU A 105 -2.39 -16.12 2.64
CA LEU A 105 -1.29 -16.91 2.08
C LEU A 105 -0.87 -16.44 0.68
N ARG A 106 -1.84 -16.12 -0.17
CA ARG A 106 -1.53 -15.64 -1.52
C ARG A 106 -0.89 -14.26 -1.51
N ALA A 107 -1.41 -13.35 -0.69
CA ALA A 107 -0.81 -12.02 -0.55
C ALA A 107 0.58 -12.10 0.07
N ASN A 108 0.78 -13.00 1.04
CA ASN A 108 2.07 -13.27 1.64
C ASN A 108 3.09 -13.72 0.59
N SER A 109 2.73 -14.69 -0.27
CA SER A 109 3.62 -15.15 -1.34
C SER A 109 3.99 -14.04 -2.34
N VAL A 110 3.05 -13.16 -2.69
CA VAL A 110 3.33 -12.04 -3.60
C VAL A 110 4.24 -11.00 -2.94
N LEU A 111 3.93 -10.59 -1.71
CA LEU A 111 4.73 -9.61 -0.97
C LEU A 111 6.13 -10.15 -0.64
N TYR A 112 6.26 -11.44 -0.33
CA TYR A 112 7.55 -12.10 -0.13
C TYR A 112 8.38 -12.11 -1.42
N ASN A 113 7.78 -12.45 -2.57
CA ASN A 113 8.47 -12.41 -3.85
C ASN A 113 8.86 -10.98 -4.27
N LEU A 114 8.05 -9.98 -3.92
CA LEU A 114 8.40 -8.57 -4.11
C LEU A 114 9.64 -8.19 -3.29
N ALA A 115 9.69 -8.57 -2.01
CA ALA A 115 10.85 -8.34 -1.15
C ALA A 115 12.11 -9.01 -1.70
N ARG A 116 11.99 -10.27 -2.16
CA ARG A 116 13.07 -11.00 -2.82
C ARG A 116 13.54 -10.33 -4.09
N GLY A 117 12.62 -9.88 -4.94
CA GLY A 117 12.94 -9.15 -6.16
C GLY A 117 13.76 -7.89 -5.87
N ARG A 118 13.36 -7.12 -4.85
CA ARG A 118 14.13 -5.96 -4.40
C ARG A 118 15.51 -6.36 -3.91
N ALA A 119 15.63 -7.37 -3.06
CA ALA A 119 16.92 -7.86 -2.57
C ALA A 119 17.87 -8.26 -3.72
N LEU A 120 17.36 -8.97 -4.74
CA LEU A 120 18.12 -9.34 -5.93
C LEU A 120 18.61 -8.11 -6.70
N VAL A 121 17.76 -7.10 -6.89
CA VAL A 121 18.15 -5.82 -7.52
C VAL A 121 19.33 -5.16 -6.81
N TYR A 122 19.48 -5.37 -5.49
CA TYR A 122 20.63 -4.91 -4.70
C TYR A 122 21.75 -5.94 -4.56
N GLY A 123 21.76 -7.01 -5.38
CA GLY A 123 22.80 -8.03 -5.38
C GLY A 123 22.75 -9.01 -4.21
N ARG A 124 21.67 -9.01 -3.40
CA ARG A 124 21.53 -9.89 -2.23
C ARG A 124 20.69 -11.13 -2.54
N THR A 125 21.01 -12.24 -1.90
CA THR A 125 20.26 -13.51 -1.96
C THR A 125 19.56 -13.87 -0.64
N GLN A 126 19.34 -12.84 0.19
CA GLN A 126 18.73 -12.90 1.51
C GLN A 126 18.01 -11.57 1.79
N LEU A 127 16.90 -11.64 2.52
CA LEU A 127 16.12 -10.49 2.94
C LEU A 127 16.83 -9.65 4.01
N SER A 128 16.44 -8.38 4.05
CA SER A 128 16.90 -7.38 5.02
C SER A 128 15.75 -6.42 5.37
N VAL A 129 15.92 -5.63 6.43
CA VAL A 129 14.89 -4.66 6.88
C VAL A 129 14.59 -3.62 5.81
N GLU A 130 15.58 -3.28 4.99
CA GLU A 130 15.46 -2.32 3.89
C GLU A 130 14.37 -2.75 2.89
N ASP A 131 14.12 -4.05 2.74
CA ASP A 131 13.15 -4.60 1.80
C ASP A 131 11.70 -4.33 2.21
N LEU A 132 11.46 -4.09 3.50
CA LEU A 132 10.12 -3.90 4.06
C LEU A 132 9.44 -2.61 3.58
N ARG A 133 10.20 -1.56 3.28
CA ARG A 133 9.63 -0.28 2.83
C ARG A 133 8.79 -0.47 1.57
N MET A 134 9.28 -1.24 0.61
CA MET A 134 8.55 -1.50 -0.64
C MET A 134 7.34 -2.41 -0.39
N VAL A 135 7.48 -3.41 0.48
CA VAL A 135 6.37 -4.30 0.88
C VAL A 135 5.23 -3.53 1.52
N VAL A 136 5.52 -2.69 2.51
CA VAL A 136 4.52 -1.88 3.22
C VAL A 136 3.80 -0.93 2.26
N ARG A 137 4.56 -0.24 1.39
CA ARG A 137 3.99 0.68 0.41
C ARG A 137 3.05 -0.02 -0.57
N VAL A 138 3.47 -1.16 -1.14
CA VAL A 138 2.61 -1.93 -2.06
C VAL A 138 1.39 -2.49 -1.33
N ALA A 139 1.55 -3.00 -0.11
CA ALA A 139 0.42 -3.52 0.67
C ALA A 139 -0.63 -2.43 0.93
N VAL A 140 -0.22 -1.26 1.43
CA VAL A 140 -1.15 -0.16 1.73
C VAL A 140 -1.69 0.50 0.46
N SER A 141 -0.88 0.64 -0.59
CA SER A 141 -1.32 1.13 -1.90
C SER A 141 -2.40 0.26 -2.52
N SER A 142 -2.37 -1.05 -2.26
CA SER A 142 -3.35 -2.01 -2.75
C SER A 142 -4.67 -2.04 -1.97
N ILE A 143 -4.77 -1.29 -0.87
CA ILE A 143 -6.04 -1.10 -0.15
C ILE A 143 -6.94 -0.17 -1.00
N PRO A 144 -8.26 -0.45 -1.10
CA PRO A 144 -9.20 0.45 -1.79
C PRO A 144 -9.12 1.89 -1.28
N GLN A 145 -9.39 2.86 -2.15
CA GLN A 145 -9.10 4.28 -1.91
C GLN A 145 -9.70 4.81 -0.60
N GLU A 146 -11.00 4.61 -0.35
CA GLU A 146 -11.66 5.08 0.87
C GLU A 146 -11.03 4.52 2.17
N PRO A 147 -10.95 3.19 2.39
CA PRO A 147 -10.31 2.65 3.59
C PRO A 147 -8.82 2.98 3.67
N ARG A 148 -8.12 3.13 2.54
CA ARG A 148 -6.72 3.57 2.49
C ARG A 148 -6.54 5.00 3.02
N LYS A 149 -7.40 5.95 2.61
CA LYS A 149 -7.36 7.34 3.08
C LYS A 149 -7.51 7.42 4.60
N VAL A 150 -8.48 6.68 5.16
CA VAL A 150 -8.68 6.61 6.61
C VAL A 150 -7.48 5.98 7.33
N PHE A 151 -6.94 4.88 6.79
CA PHE A 151 -5.75 4.22 7.34
C PHE A 151 -4.53 5.15 7.36
N LEU A 152 -4.27 5.86 6.26
CA LEU A 152 -3.19 6.83 6.16
C LEU A 152 -3.39 8.02 7.12
N ALA A 153 -4.62 8.49 7.28
CA ALA A 153 -4.93 9.56 8.23
C ALA A 153 -4.65 9.14 9.68
N LEU A 154 -4.98 7.90 10.06
CA LEU A 154 -4.63 7.34 11.37
C LEU A 154 -3.11 7.27 11.55
N ALA A 155 -2.39 6.76 10.54
CA ALA A 155 -0.94 6.69 10.59
C ALA A 155 -0.28 8.07 10.72
N LYS A 156 -0.75 9.07 9.95
CA LYS A 156 -0.31 10.47 10.04
C LYS A 156 -0.62 11.08 11.41
N ASN A 157 -1.75 10.70 12.03
CA ASN A 157 -2.13 11.10 13.39
C ASN A 157 -1.48 10.23 14.49
N GLY A 158 -0.42 9.48 14.17
CA GLY A 158 0.31 8.66 15.13
C GLY A 158 -0.48 7.52 15.77
N GLY A 159 -1.50 7.02 15.07
CA GLY A 159 -2.40 5.97 15.56
C GLY A 159 -3.46 6.46 16.55
N GLN A 160 -3.52 7.76 16.84
CA GLN A 160 -4.51 8.32 17.76
C GLN A 160 -5.92 8.31 17.13
N PRO A 161 -6.98 8.14 17.94
CA PRO A 161 -8.35 8.09 17.43
C PRO A 161 -8.70 9.30 16.56
N LEU A 162 -9.42 9.05 15.46
CA LEU A 162 -9.93 10.10 14.57
C LEU A 162 -11.41 10.34 14.78
N THR A 163 -11.80 11.60 14.81
CA THR A 163 -13.19 12.03 14.73
C THR A 163 -13.73 11.91 13.30
N VAL A 164 -15.05 11.88 13.16
CA VAL A 164 -15.73 11.98 11.85
C VAL A 164 -15.25 13.18 11.04
N LYS A 165 -15.11 14.36 11.67
CA LYS A 165 -14.68 15.60 11.01
C LYS A 165 -13.25 15.51 10.50
N GLN A 166 -12.36 14.86 11.25
CA GLN A 166 -10.99 14.64 10.80
C GLN A 166 -10.93 13.71 9.59
N ILE A 167 -11.81 12.70 9.51
CA ILE A 167 -11.91 11.81 8.34
C ILE A 167 -12.54 12.52 7.13
N GLU A 168 -13.56 13.35 7.34
CA GLU A 168 -14.12 14.20 6.28
C GLU A 168 -13.04 15.06 5.61
N ASN A 169 -12.15 15.64 6.42
CA ASN A 169 -11.03 16.46 5.95
C ASN A 169 -9.96 15.68 5.16
N THR A 170 -10.01 14.35 5.10
CA THR A 170 -9.08 13.54 4.28
C THR A 170 -9.56 13.39 2.84
N GLY A 171 -10.67 14.01 2.45
CA GLY A 171 -11.22 13.89 1.10
C GLY A 171 -11.85 12.53 0.81
N VAL A 172 -12.39 11.84 1.84
CA VAL A 172 -13.23 10.63 1.66
C VAL A 172 -14.64 10.99 1.16
N GLY A 173 -15.02 12.27 1.24
CA GLY A 173 -16.31 12.79 0.79
C GLY A 173 -17.06 13.47 1.93
N SER A 174 -18.39 13.54 1.80
CA SER A 174 -19.25 14.16 2.82
C SER A 174 -19.11 13.50 4.20
N ARG A 175 -19.48 14.22 5.27
CA ARG A 175 -19.67 13.65 6.62
C ARG A 175 -20.40 12.30 6.62
N HIS A 176 -21.50 12.17 5.87
CA HIS A 176 -22.26 10.92 5.80
C HIS A 176 -21.44 9.77 5.20
N THR A 177 -20.67 10.07 4.14
CA THR A 177 -19.73 9.12 3.52
C THR A 177 -18.63 8.71 4.50
N ALA A 178 -18.07 9.66 5.25
CA ALA A 178 -17.06 9.41 6.27
C ALA A 178 -17.59 8.48 7.39
N GLU A 179 -18.77 8.77 7.93
CA GLU A 179 -19.40 7.91 8.96
C GLU A 179 -19.69 6.50 8.44
N ARG A 180 -20.18 6.38 7.19
CA ARG A 180 -20.39 5.09 6.54
C ARG A 180 -19.08 4.33 6.39
N GLY A 181 -18.01 5.00 5.97
CA GLY A 181 -16.65 4.43 5.86
C GLY A 181 -16.09 3.96 7.20
N MET A 182 -16.29 4.72 8.28
CA MET A 182 -15.88 4.34 9.64
C MET A 182 -16.60 3.06 10.12
N LYS A 183 -17.93 3.00 9.94
CA LYS A 183 -18.72 1.80 10.26
C LYS A 183 -18.30 0.59 9.43
N ALA A 184 -17.97 0.83 8.16
CA ALA A 184 -17.43 -0.18 7.26
C ALA A 184 -16.11 -0.78 7.78
N LEU A 185 -15.16 0.07 8.18
CA LEU A 185 -13.87 -0.34 8.75
C LEU A 185 -14.01 -1.06 10.10
N ASP A 186 -15.02 -0.70 10.89
CA ASP A 186 -15.37 -1.43 12.11
C ASP A 186 -15.92 -2.84 11.81
N ARG A 187 -16.82 -2.95 10.82
CA ARG A 187 -17.32 -4.25 10.34
C ARG A 187 -16.22 -5.15 9.78
N LEU A 188 -15.14 -4.59 9.21
CA LEU A 188 -13.97 -5.35 8.78
C LEU A 188 -13.12 -5.89 9.94
N GLY A 189 -13.28 -5.35 11.16
CA GLY A 189 -12.56 -5.82 12.33
C GLY A 189 -11.11 -5.35 12.41
N VAL A 190 -10.71 -4.32 11.64
CA VAL A 190 -9.38 -3.69 11.77
C VAL A 190 -9.43 -2.52 12.74
N MET A 191 -10.54 -1.77 12.70
CA MET A 191 -10.74 -0.57 13.50
C MET A 191 -11.99 -0.74 14.36
N LYS A 192 -12.20 0.18 15.31
CA LYS A 192 -13.37 0.22 16.18
C LYS A 192 -14.01 1.59 16.11
N PHE A 193 -15.29 1.62 15.72
CA PHE A 193 -16.10 2.84 15.70
C PHE A 193 -16.88 2.95 17.01
N VAL A 194 -16.80 4.10 17.68
CA VAL A 194 -17.50 4.36 18.93
C VAL A 194 -18.29 5.67 18.80
N SER A 195 -19.60 5.58 19.04
CA SER A 195 -20.51 6.73 19.16
C SER A 195 -20.92 6.88 20.62
N GLU A 196 -20.47 7.93 21.30
CA GLU A 196 -20.75 8.16 22.74
C GLU A 196 -22.07 8.91 23.00
N GLY A 197 -23.03 8.87 22.07
CA GLY A 197 -24.35 9.49 22.22
C GLY A 197 -24.39 10.99 21.88
N THR A 198 -25.53 11.63 22.19
CA THR A 198 -25.86 12.99 21.74
C THR A 198 -24.90 14.03 22.32
N GLY A 199 -24.22 14.78 21.44
CA GLY A 199 -23.33 15.89 21.82
C GLY A 199 -21.84 15.54 21.92
N LYS A 200 -21.46 14.26 21.87
CA LYS A 200 -20.06 13.83 21.83
C LYS A 200 -19.65 13.41 20.41
N ALA A 201 -18.42 13.72 20.02
CA ALA A 201 -17.89 13.30 18.73
C ALA A 201 -17.75 11.77 18.68
N ALA A 202 -18.15 11.16 17.57
CA ALA A 202 -17.87 9.76 17.31
C ALA A 202 -16.40 9.60 16.85
N HIS A 203 -15.77 8.51 17.26
CA HIS A 203 -14.35 8.26 17.01
C HIS A 203 -14.10 6.89 16.37
N LEU A 204 -13.04 6.81 15.57
CA LEU A 204 -12.49 5.58 15.03
C LEU A 204 -11.09 5.37 15.59
N SER A 205 -10.81 4.18 16.11
CA SER A 205 -9.50 3.79 16.65
C SER A 205 -9.05 2.46 16.08
N ILE A 206 -7.73 2.21 16.06
CA ILE A 206 -7.21 0.89 15.69
C ILE A 206 -7.54 -0.13 16.79
N ARG A 207 -7.88 -1.37 16.42
CA ARG A 207 -8.07 -2.42 17.44
C ARG A 207 -6.71 -2.92 17.95
N PRO A 208 -6.62 -3.40 19.22
CA PRO A 208 -5.34 -3.80 19.84
C PRO A 208 -4.54 -4.83 19.03
N GLU A 209 -5.22 -5.81 18.43
CA GLU A 209 -4.62 -6.85 17.58
C GLU A 209 -3.95 -6.29 16.30
N TRP A 210 -4.31 -5.07 15.91
CA TRP A 210 -3.73 -4.34 14.77
C TRP A 210 -2.83 -3.18 15.19
N ALA A 211 -2.57 -2.97 16.49
CA ALA A 211 -1.77 -1.84 16.98
C ALA A 211 -0.37 -1.77 16.33
N TRP A 212 0.19 -2.91 15.92
CA TRP A 212 1.47 -3.01 15.22
C TRP A 212 1.53 -2.18 13.93
N CYS A 213 0.40 -1.97 13.22
CA CYS A 213 0.39 -1.21 11.97
C CYS A 213 0.31 0.32 12.20
N MET A 214 0.30 0.74 13.47
CA MET A 214 0.39 2.13 13.90
C MET A 214 1.66 2.41 14.73
N ALA A 215 2.47 1.38 14.98
CA ALA A 215 3.73 1.51 15.72
C ALA A 215 4.72 2.44 14.97
N PRO A 216 5.64 3.13 15.69
CA PRO A 216 6.56 4.10 15.07
C PRO A 216 7.39 3.53 13.93
N ASP A 217 7.87 2.29 14.07
CA ASP A 217 8.68 1.60 13.06
C ASP A 217 7.88 1.30 11.78
N PHE A 218 6.64 0.84 11.90
CA PHE A 218 5.75 0.64 10.75
C PHE A 218 5.43 1.97 10.06
N ARG A 219 5.13 3.00 10.86
CA ARG A 219 4.84 4.35 10.33
C ARG A 219 6.05 4.94 9.60
N ALA A 220 7.27 4.71 10.07
CA ALA A 220 8.49 5.13 9.38
C ALA A 220 8.59 4.47 7.98
N LEU A 221 8.35 3.15 7.89
CA LEU A 221 8.32 2.43 6.61
C LEU A 221 7.23 2.94 5.66
N LEU A 222 6.10 3.38 6.21
CA LEU A 222 4.93 3.83 5.47
C LEU A 222 5.02 5.29 5.00
N LEU A 223 5.48 6.20 5.87
CA LEU A 223 5.33 7.65 5.70
C LEU A 223 6.62 8.33 5.21
N GLU A 224 7.80 7.80 5.51
CA GLU A 224 9.04 8.52 5.21
C GLU A 224 9.42 8.49 3.72
N GLY A 225 9.93 9.63 3.24
CA GLY A 225 10.66 9.75 1.99
C GLY A 225 9.84 9.50 0.72
N THR A 226 8.54 9.82 0.75
CA THR A 226 7.62 9.84 -0.41
C THR A 226 6.44 10.77 -0.17
N THR A 227 5.76 11.17 -1.24
CA THR A 227 4.51 11.96 -1.24
C THR A 227 3.30 11.17 -1.77
N TRP A 228 3.45 9.89 -2.11
CA TRP A 228 2.36 9.05 -2.65
C TRP A 228 1.12 8.99 -1.74
N GLN A 229 1.30 9.21 -0.43
CA GLN A 229 0.20 9.26 0.54
C GLN A 229 -0.70 10.50 0.38
N GLU A 230 -0.30 11.43 -0.48
CA GLU A 230 -1.03 12.65 -0.88
C GLU A 230 -1.52 12.52 -2.33
N SER A 231 -1.27 11.38 -2.98
CA SER A 231 -1.54 11.14 -4.39
C SER A 231 -2.83 10.33 -4.57
N GLY A 232 -3.62 10.68 -5.59
CA GLY A 232 -4.94 10.08 -5.83
C GLY A 232 -6.11 10.81 -5.15
N ASP A 233 -5.93 12.10 -4.85
CA ASP A 233 -7.01 13.02 -4.43
C ASP A 233 -7.73 13.69 -5.62
N GLU A 234 -7.23 13.51 -6.84
CA GLU A 234 -7.87 13.96 -8.08
C GLU A 234 -8.53 12.77 -8.79
N SER A 235 -9.76 12.43 -8.39
CA SER A 235 -10.69 11.64 -9.22
C SER A 235 -12.13 12.00 -8.89
#